data_AF-A0A9P6LBR8-F1
#
_entry.id   AF-A0A9P6LBR8-F1
#
_cell.length_a   1.000
_cell.length_b   1.000
_cell.length_c   1.000
_cell.angle_alpha   90.00
_cell.angle_beta   90.00
_cell.angle_gamma   90.00
#
_symmetry.space_group_name_H-M   'P 1'
#
loop_
_entity.id
_entity.type
_entity.pdbx_description
1 polymer ?
#
loop_
_entity_poly.entity_id
_entity_poly.type
_entity_poly.pdbx_seq_one_letter_code
_entity_poly.pdbx_strand_id
1 'polypeptide(L)'
;MCCNDVVNSLESFIQRLSDTIHTDAMQLESHLQSSPPLILLLDGVDSALDPLSPEAEEIHARIEEFGSYEHVCLVTTSRMYPDIHGFHRVEIPTPPEDGARDIFYSLCNLGRSPALDTLVAKLDFHPFSIQLFARTIRENSWDEQALLKMWDYHTSALRTSYYQGLKNAVEPVFRSPKIKELGTKARDVLEAIASFRFGIGEHQLEGIFHGTGGVSQGGS
;
A
#
# COMPACT_ATOMS: atom_id res chain seq x y z
N MET A 1 22.61 4.59 8.39
CA MET A 1 22.43 5.20 7.06
C MET A 1 21.13 5.97 7.14
N CYS A 2 21.20 7.30 7.29
CA CYS A 2 19.99 8.13 7.26
C CYS A 2 19.49 8.12 5.82
N CYS A 3 18.46 7.34 5.54
CA CYS A 3 17.67 7.58 4.35
C CYS A 3 17.17 9.01 4.50
N ASN A 4 17.46 9.86 3.51
CA ASN A 4 16.87 11.18 3.45
C ASN A 4 15.37 11.00 3.68
N ASP A 5 14.90 11.58 4.78
CA ASP A 5 13.49 11.85 4.94
C ASP A 5 13.07 12.49 3.62
N VAL A 6 12.21 11.81 2.86
CA VAL A 6 11.38 12.51 1.88
C VAL A 6 10.50 13.36 2.78
N VAL A 7 11.04 14.50 3.19
CA VAL A 7 10.40 15.41 4.13
C VAL A 7 9.09 15.77 3.45
N ASN A 8 7.98 15.53 4.15
CA ASN A 8 6.68 16.05 3.77
C ASN A 8 6.69 17.57 4.00
N SER A 9 7.57 18.27 3.30
CA SER A 9 7.56 19.72 3.24
C SER A 9 6.63 20.16 2.12
N LEU A 10 6.05 21.32 2.30
CA LEU A 10 5.30 22.08 1.34
C LEU A 10 6.10 22.25 0.04
N GLU A 11 7.40 22.55 0.13
CA GLU A 11 8.26 22.67 -1.05
C GLU A 11 8.31 21.35 -1.84
N SER A 12 8.51 20.22 -1.17
CA SER A 12 8.50 18.91 -1.84
C SER A 12 7.13 18.57 -2.41
N PHE A 13 6.05 18.91 -1.72
CA PHE A 13 4.68 18.73 -2.20
C PHE A 13 4.41 19.54 -3.48
N ILE A 14 4.72 20.83 -3.47
CA ILE A 14 4.56 21.74 -4.62
C ILE A 14 5.43 21.27 -5.78
N GLN A 15 6.68 20.90 -5.52
CA GLN A 15 7.59 20.42 -6.57
C GLN A 15 7.04 19.15 -7.24
N ARG A 16 6.61 18.14 -6.46
CA ARG A 16 6.04 16.90 -7.01
C ARG A 16 4.78 17.15 -7.84
N LEU A 17 3.91 18.03 -7.38
CA LEU A 17 2.69 18.38 -8.11
C LEU A 17 3.03 19.09 -9.43
N SER A 18 3.99 20.01 -9.38
CA SER A 18 4.47 20.76 -10.56
C SER A 18 5.12 19.85 -11.59
N ASP A 19 5.97 18.93 -11.14
CA ASP A 19 6.59 17.91 -11.98
C ASP A 19 5.53 17.03 -12.67
N THR A 20 4.49 16.62 -11.91
CA THR A 20 3.42 15.75 -12.42
C THR A 20 2.62 16.40 -13.54
N ILE A 21 2.36 17.71 -13.44
CA ILE A 21 1.61 18.45 -14.47
C ILE A 21 2.53 19.17 -15.46
N HIS A 22 3.83 18.92 -15.40
CA HIS A 22 4.87 19.46 -16.29
C HIS A 22 4.93 21.00 -16.31
N THR A 23 4.84 21.62 -15.14
CA THR A 23 5.00 23.07 -14.95
C THR A 23 6.14 23.41 -13.99
N ASP A 24 6.59 24.66 -14.01
CA ASP A 24 7.50 25.19 -12.99
C ASP A 24 6.73 25.39 -11.67
N ALA A 25 7.35 25.07 -10.53
CA ALA A 25 6.79 25.27 -9.19
C ALA A 25 6.34 26.72 -8.94
N MET A 26 7.07 27.71 -9.46
CA MET A 26 6.71 29.13 -9.38
C MET A 26 5.50 29.50 -10.24
N GLN A 27 5.14 28.65 -11.22
CA GLN A 27 4.02 28.86 -12.13
C GLN A 27 2.84 27.93 -11.85
N LEU A 28 2.94 27.04 -10.85
CA LEU A 28 1.91 26.05 -10.56
C LEU A 28 0.53 26.69 -10.38
N GLU A 29 0.45 27.75 -9.58
CA GLU A 29 -0.80 28.42 -9.24
C GLU A 29 -1.46 29.06 -10.47
N SER A 30 -0.69 29.81 -11.26
CA SER A 30 -1.17 30.43 -12.50
C SER A 30 -1.51 29.39 -13.57
N HIS A 31 -0.75 28.28 -13.62
CA HIS A 31 -1.04 27.15 -14.49
C HIS A 31 -2.37 26.51 -14.11
N LEU A 32 -2.61 26.19 -12.83
CA LEU A 32 -3.87 25.59 -12.38
C LEU A 32 -5.09 26.49 -12.63
N GLN A 33 -4.93 27.81 -12.48
CA GLN A 33 -6.01 28.78 -12.75
C GLN A 33 -6.34 28.96 -14.23
N SER A 34 -5.33 28.85 -15.12
CA SER A 34 -5.49 29.09 -16.56
C SER A 34 -5.61 27.81 -17.40
N SER A 35 -5.44 26.65 -16.76
CA SER A 35 -5.49 25.36 -17.44
C SER A 35 -6.90 25.02 -17.93
N PRO A 36 -7.00 24.24 -19.01
CA PRO A 36 -8.25 23.54 -19.33
C PRO A 36 -8.67 22.62 -18.16
N PRO A 37 -9.91 22.11 -18.15
CA PRO A 37 -10.40 21.24 -17.10
C PRO A 37 -9.40 20.12 -16.75
N LEU A 38 -9.01 20.07 -15.47
CA LEU A 38 -7.95 19.21 -14.96
C LEU A 38 -8.51 18.32 -13.85
N ILE A 39 -8.13 17.04 -13.86
CA ILE A 39 -8.39 16.13 -12.74
C ILE A 39 -7.07 15.88 -12.04
N LEU A 40 -6.99 16.26 -10.77
CA LEU A 40 -5.84 16.01 -9.90
C LEU A 40 -6.20 14.88 -8.94
N LEU A 41 -5.41 13.80 -8.97
CA LEU A 41 -5.54 12.68 -8.05
C LEU A 41 -4.36 12.69 -7.07
N LEU A 42 -4.65 12.93 -5.80
CA LEU A 42 -3.68 12.84 -4.72
C LEU A 42 -3.91 11.53 -3.96
N ASP A 43 -3.13 10.51 -4.30
CA ASP A 43 -3.27 9.17 -3.73
C ASP A 43 -2.46 9.01 -2.43
N GLY A 44 -3.08 8.48 -1.38
CA GLY A 44 -2.41 8.10 -0.13
C GLY A 44 -1.82 9.27 0.65
N VAL A 45 -2.55 10.38 0.78
CA VAL A 45 -2.05 11.65 1.36
C VAL A 45 -1.80 11.62 2.89
N ASP A 46 -1.90 10.46 3.53
CA ASP A 46 -1.88 10.31 4.98
C ASP A 46 -0.69 11.01 5.65
N SER A 47 0.51 10.87 5.09
CA SER A 47 1.71 11.44 5.71
C SER A 47 1.87 12.93 5.46
N ALA A 48 1.32 13.43 4.35
CA ALA A 48 1.32 14.86 4.04
C ALA A 48 0.31 15.62 4.90
N LEU A 49 -0.75 14.93 5.32
CA LEU A 49 -1.86 15.46 6.13
C LEU A 49 -1.82 14.96 7.58
N ASP A 50 -0.68 14.42 8.03
CA ASP A 50 -0.51 14.01 9.42
C ASP A 50 -0.49 15.27 10.30
N PRO A 51 -1.42 15.46 11.25
CA PRO A 51 -1.45 16.63 12.12
C PRO A 51 -0.18 16.82 12.96
N LEU A 52 0.65 15.78 13.09
CA LEU A 52 1.95 15.85 13.76
C LEU A 52 3.08 16.34 12.84
N SER A 53 2.81 16.51 11.54
CA SER A 53 3.78 17.04 10.57
C SER A 53 3.88 18.56 10.67
N PRO A 54 5.10 19.15 10.71
CA PRO A 54 5.30 20.59 10.91
C PRO A 54 4.66 21.51 9.86
N GLU A 55 4.34 20.99 8.67
CA GLU A 55 3.82 21.76 7.52
C GLU A 55 2.45 21.24 7.03
N ALA A 56 1.76 20.43 7.85
CA ALA A 56 0.47 19.84 7.46
C ALA A 56 -0.60 20.92 7.21
N GLU A 57 -0.66 21.95 8.05
CA GLU A 57 -1.65 23.02 7.92
C GLU A 57 -1.46 23.80 6.60
N GLU A 58 -0.21 24.12 6.22
CA GLU A 58 0.06 24.79 4.95
C GLU A 58 -0.26 23.89 3.74
N ILE A 59 0.06 22.60 3.82
CA ILE A 59 -0.28 21.64 2.76
C ILE A 59 -1.81 21.50 2.63
N HIS A 60 -2.55 21.45 3.75
CA HIS A 60 -4.01 21.45 3.76
C HIS A 60 -4.56 22.68 3.04
N ALA A 61 -4.08 23.87 3.42
CA ALA A 61 -4.52 25.13 2.82
C ALA A 61 -4.28 25.16 1.31
N ARG A 62 -3.15 24.63 0.82
CA ARG A 62 -2.89 24.53 -0.63
C ARG A 62 -3.80 23.54 -1.33
N ILE A 63 -4.11 22.40 -0.71
CA ILE A 63 -5.07 21.43 -1.27
C ILE A 63 -6.47 22.05 -1.39
N GLU A 64 -6.92 22.79 -0.37
CA GLU A 64 -8.20 23.52 -0.41
C GLU A 64 -8.21 24.59 -1.50
N GLU A 65 -7.14 25.39 -1.59
CA GLU A 65 -6.99 26.41 -2.60
C GLU A 65 -7.05 25.82 -4.01
N PHE A 66 -6.27 24.77 -4.28
CA PHE A 66 -6.26 24.12 -5.60
C PHE A 66 -7.62 23.49 -5.94
N GLY A 67 -8.31 22.92 -4.94
CA GLY A 67 -9.66 22.40 -5.09
C GLY A 67 -10.73 23.47 -5.30
N SER A 68 -10.44 24.74 -4.98
CA SER A 68 -11.37 25.85 -5.16
C SER A 68 -11.42 26.40 -6.60
N TYR A 69 -10.46 26.04 -7.44
CA TYR A 69 -10.42 26.49 -8.83
C TYR A 69 -11.50 25.82 -9.67
N GLU A 70 -12.30 26.62 -10.38
CA GLU A 70 -13.51 26.17 -11.10
C GLU A 70 -13.25 25.04 -12.12
N HIS A 71 -12.05 24.97 -12.67
CA HIS A 71 -11.66 23.99 -13.68
C HIS A 71 -10.86 22.80 -13.11
N VAL A 72 -10.64 22.75 -11.80
CA VAL A 72 -9.90 21.67 -11.14
C VAL A 72 -10.88 20.75 -10.42
N CYS A 73 -10.87 19.47 -10.80
CA CYS A 73 -11.51 18.39 -10.05
C CYS A 73 -10.43 17.69 -9.22
N LEU A 74 -10.42 17.95 -7.92
CA LEU A 74 -9.44 17.38 -7.00
C LEU A 74 -10.02 16.16 -6.27
N VAL A 75 -9.34 15.02 -6.41
CA VAL A 75 -9.69 13.77 -5.73
C VAL A 75 -8.54 13.39 -4.83
N THR A 76 -8.81 13.19 -3.54
CA THR A 76 -7.83 12.76 -2.55
C THR A 76 -8.21 11.40 -1.99
N THR A 77 -7.23 10.52 -1.76
CA THR A 77 -7.45 9.25 -1.05
C THR A 77 -6.62 9.24 0.23
N SER A 78 -7.24 8.83 1.35
CA SER A 78 -6.57 8.76 2.66
C SER A 78 -7.18 7.65 3.50
N ARG A 79 -6.36 7.03 4.35
CA ARG A 79 -6.76 6.13 5.43
C ARG A 79 -7.14 6.90 6.70
N MET A 80 -6.87 8.21 6.74
CA MET A 80 -7.21 9.10 7.85
C MET A 80 -8.42 9.95 7.51
N TYR A 81 -8.88 10.71 8.51
CA TYR A 81 -9.97 11.66 8.40
C TYR A 81 -9.34 13.07 8.45
N PRO A 82 -8.65 13.53 7.38
CA PRO A 82 -8.07 14.86 7.39
C PRO A 82 -9.21 15.88 7.44
N ASP A 83 -9.05 16.90 8.29
CA ASP A 83 -10.01 18.00 8.37
C ASP A 83 -9.70 18.99 7.25
N ILE A 84 -10.27 18.73 6.08
CA ILE A 84 -10.16 19.56 4.87
C ILE A 84 -11.56 20.03 4.50
N HIS A 85 -11.76 21.34 4.47
CA HIS A 85 -13.03 21.98 4.17
C HIS A 85 -13.27 22.07 2.65
N GLY A 86 -14.55 22.08 2.25
CA GLY A 86 -14.93 22.20 0.84
C GLY A 86 -14.91 20.89 0.03
N PHE A 87 -14.49 19.77 0.62
CA PHE A 87 -14.48 18.46 -0.03
C PHE A 87 -15.75 17.65 0.24
N HIS A 88 -16.23 16.96 -0.79
CA HIS A 88 -17.23 15.91 -0.60
C HIS A 88 -16.54 14.62 -0.19
N ARG A 89 -16.83 14.16 1.03
CA ARG A 89 -16.25 12.93 1.57
C ARG A 89 -17.03 11.70 1.09
N VAL A 90 -16.29 10.73 0.57
CA VAL A 90 -16.82 9.40 0.26
C VAL A 90 -16.07 8.37 1.08
N GLU A 91 -16.77 7.70 2.01
CA GLU A 91 -16.21 6.56 2.72
C GLU A 91 -16.28 5.32 1.83
N ILE A 92 -15.16 4.61 1.72
CA ILE A 92 -15.07 3.37 0.95
C ILE A 92 -15.20 2.19 1.93
N PRO A 93 -16.37 1.53 1.99
CA PRO A 93 -16.55 0.37 2.88
C PRO A 93 -15.79 -0.85 2.34
N THR A 94 -15.60 -1.84 3.21
CA THR A 94 -15.26 -3.18 2.74
C THR A 94 -16.41 -3.73 1.87
N PRO A 95 -16.11 -4.60 0.89
CA PRO A 95 -17.14 -5.27 0.12
C PRO A 95 -18.12 -6.02 1.04
N PRO A 96 -19.41 -6.10 0.66
CA PRO A 96 -20.37 -6.93 1.37
C PRO A 96 -19.88 -8.39 1.38
N GLU A 97 -20.26 -9.16 2.42
CA GLU A 97 -19.72 -10.50 2.65
C GLU A 97 -19.82 -11.41 1.41
N ASP A 98 -20.97 -11.40 0.73
CA ASP A 98 -21.18 -12.23 -0.46
C ASP A 98 -20.28 -11.79 -1.62
N GLY A 99 -20.12 -10.48 -1.81
CA GLY A 99 -19.17 -9.95 -2.80
C GLY A 99 -17.71 -10.29 -2.47
N ALA A 100 -17.33 -10.24 -1.19
CA ALA A 100 -16.01 -10.62 -0.73
C ALA A 100 -15.72 -12.12 -0.95
N ARG A 101 -16.71 -12.99 -0.67
CA ARG A 101 -16.63 -14.43 -0.96
C ARG A 101 -16.51 -14.67 -2.46
N ASP A 102 -17.33 -14.02 -3.27
CA ASP A 102 -17.29 -14.14 -4.74
C ASP A 102 -15.91 -13.77 -5.30
N ILE A 103 -15.33 -12.67 -4.81
CA ILE A 103 -13.96 -12.26 -5.14
C ILE A 103 -12.96 -13.35 -4.71
N PHE A 104 -13.04 -13.84 -3.48
CA PHE A 104 -12.13 -14.88 -2.99
C PHE A 104 -12.14 -16.13 -3.88
N TYR A 105 -13.31 -16.70 -4.15
CA TYR A 105 -13.44 -17.94 -4.93
C TYR A 105 -13.03 -17.74 -6.39
N SER A 106 -13.33 -16.58 -6.99
CA SER A 106 -12.88 -16.26 -8.34
C SER A 106 -11.36 -16.19 -8.45
N LEU A 107 -10.66 -15.79 -7.39
CA LEU A 107 -9.21 -15.63 -7.37
C LEU A 107 -8.46 -16.94 -7.09
N CYS A 108 -8.96 -17.79 -6.18
CA CYS A 108 -8.28 -19.02 -5.76
C CYS A 108 -8.68 -20.27 -6.57
N ASN A 109 -9.77 -20.21 -7.34
CA ASN A 109 -10.30 -21.32 -8.14
C ASN A 109 -10.64 -22.58 -7.32
N LEU A 110 -11.12 -22.38 -6.09
CA LEU A 110 -11.66 -23.44 -5.23
C LEU A 110 -13.20 -23.47 -5.31
N GLY A 111 -13.79 -24.64 -5.02
CA GLY A 111 -15.23 -24.78 -4.83
C GLY A 111 -15.69 -24.06 -3.56
N ARG A 112 -16.95 -23.58 -3.55
CA ARG A 112 -17.53 -22.97 -2.35
C ARG A 112 -17.68 -23.99 -1.23
N SER A 113 -17.25 -23.62 -0.03
CA SER A 113 -17.34 -24.46 1.17
C SER A 113 -17.58 -23.61 2.41
N PRO A 114 -18.48 -24.02 3.34
CA PRO A 114 -18.69 -23.32 4.61
C PRO A 114 -17.40 -23.15 5.44
N ALA A 115 -16.46 -24.10 5.33
CA ALA A 115 -15.18 -24.02 6.02
C ALA A 115 -14.33 -22.86 5.47
N LEU A 116 -14.31 -22.71 4.15
CA LEU A 116 -13.61 -21.62 3.47
C LEU A 116 -14.30 -20.27 3.69
N ASP A 117 -15.63 -20.22 3.73
CA ASP A 117 -16.38 -19.00 4.07
C ASP A 117 -16.02 -18.50 5.48
N THR A 118 -15.80 -19.43 6.42
CA THR A 118 -15.31 -19.10 7.77
C THR A 118 -13.89 -18.53 7.74
N LEU A 119 -13.02 -19.02 6.86
CA LEU A 119 -11.68 -18.45 6.67
C LEU A 119 -11.74 -17.04 6.08
N VAL A 120 -12.57 -16.82 5.06
CA VAL A 120 -12.77 -15.50 4.43
C VAL A 120 -13.29 -14.49 5.45
N ALA A 121 -14.21 -14.89 6.34
CA ALA A 121 -14.68 -14.03 7.43
C ALA A 121 -13.55 -13.61 8.37
N LYS A 122 -12.57 -14.47 8.65
CA LYS A 122 -11.37 -14.14 9.45
C LYS A 122 -10.41 -13.16 8.77
N LEU A 123 -10.64 -12.83 7.50
CA LEU A 123 -9.89 -11.79 6.76
C LEU A 123 -10.57 -10.41 6.86
N ASP A 124 -11.60 -10.29 7.69
CA ASP A 124 -12.41 -9.07 7.88
C ASP A 124 -13.00 -8.52 6.56
N PHE A 125 -13.18 -9.41 5.57
CA PHE A 125 -13.60 -9.08 4.21
C PHE A 125 -12.75 -7.99 3.51
N HIS A 126 -11.53 -7.77 3.99
CA HIS A 126 -10.65 -6.72 3.48
C HIS A 126 -10.12 -7.11 2.08
N PRO A 127 -10.32 -6.29 1.03
CA PRO A 127 -10.00 -6.65 -0.36
C PRO A 127 -8.55 -7.11 -0.56
N PHE A 128 -7.59 -6.40 0.05
CA PHE A 128 -6.18 -6.75 -0.05
C PHE A 128 -5.88 -8.08 0.64
N SER A 129 -6.47 -8.33 1.82
CA SER A 129 -6.26 -9.56 2.58
C SER A 129 -6.81 -10.77 1.84
N ILE A 130 -8.01 -10.62 1.26
CA ILE A 130 -8.64 -11.62 0.39
C ILE A 130 -7.73 -11.91 -0.81
N GLN A 131 -7.29 -10.87 -1.52
CA GLN A 131 -6.49 -11.02 -2.73
C GLN A 131 -5.14 -11.71 -2.43
N LEU A 132 -4.45 -11.27 -1.38
CA LEU A 132 -3.17 -11.83 -0.95
C LEU A 132 -3.31 -13.30 -0.61
N PHE A 133 -4.33 -13.64 0.20
CA PHE A 133 -4.56 -15.01 0.64
C PHE A 133 -4.98 -15.92 -0.52
N ALA A 134 -5.93 -15.46 -1.36
CA ALA A 134 -6.39 -16.20 -2.54
C ALA A 134 -5.27 -16.45 -3.57
N ARG A 135 -4.42 -15.45 -3.82
CA ARG A 135 -3.25 -15.64 -4.70
C ARG A 135 -2.28 -16.64 -4.13
N THR A 136 -2.01 -16.59 -2.83
CA THR A 136 -1.13 -17.56 -2.15
C THR A 136 -1.64 -18.99 -2.30
N ILE A 137 -2.95 -19.21 -2.12
CA ILE A 137 -3.60 -20.51 -2.32
C ILE A 137 -3.36 -21.01 -3.74
N ARG A 138 -3.66 -20.17 -4.73
CA ARG A 138 -3.50 -20.50 -6.16
C ARG A 138 -2.06 -20.77 -6.52
N GLU A 139 -1.12 -19.96 -6.04
CA GLU A 139 0.29 -20.09 -6.34
C GLU A 139 0.89 -21.36 -5.75
N ASN A 140 0.43 -21.80 -4.59
CA ASN A 140 0.89 -23.04 -3.96
C ASN A 140 0.05 -24.27 -4.34
N SER A 141 -0.93 -24.10 -5.25
CA SER A 141 -1.87 -25.14 -5.67
C SER A 141 -2.52 -25.86 -4.47
N TRP A 142 -2.84 -25.12 -3.41
CA TRP A 142 -3.47 -25.70 -2.22
C TRP A 142 -4.92 -26.05 -2.51
N ASP A 143 -5.30 -27.28 -2.20
CA ASP A 143 -6.70 -27.67 -2.07
C ASP A 143 -7.27 -27.24 -0.69
N GLU A 144 -8.57 -27.44 -0.50
CA GLU A 144 -9.26 -27.07 0.74
C GLU A 144 -8.63 -27.73 1.99
N GLN A 145 -8.22 -29.00 1.90
CA GLN A 145 -7.62 -29.71 3.04
C GLN A 145 -6.24 -29.17 3.39
N ALA A 146 -5.39 -28.94 2.39
CA ALA A 146 -4.07 -28.35 2.56
C ALA A 146 -4.18 -26.95 3.17
N LEU A 147 -5.17 -26.16 2.71
CA LEU A 147 -5.44 -24.83 3.22
C LEU A 147 -5.87 -24.82 4.69
N LEU A 148 -6.85 -25.65 5.07
CA LEU A 148 -7.32 -25.74 6.45
C LEU A 148 -6.20 -26.19 7.39
N LYS A 149 -5.41 -27.18 6.98
CA LYS A 149 -4.25 -27.65 7.73
C LYS A 149 -3.20 -26.55 7.92
N MET A 150 -2.91 -25.78 6.87
CA MET A 150 -1.97 -24.66 6.95
C MET A 150 -2.50 -23.53 7.84
N TRP A 151 -3.80 -23.25 7.78
CA TRP A 151 -4.43 -22.23 8.60
C TRP A 151 -4.35 -22.57 10.10
N ASP A 152 -4.81 -23.76 10.47
CA ASP A 152 -4.87 -24.20 11.87
C ASP A 152 -3.50 -24.31 12.52
N TYR A 153 -2.48 -24.68 11.75
CA TYR A 153 -1.12 -24.81 12.27
C TYR A 153 -0.45 -23.45 12.52
N HIS A 154 -0.95 -22.35 11.94
CA HIS A 154 -0.15 -21.13 11.81
C HIS A 154 -0.78 -19.80 12.25
N THR A 155 -2.04 -19.70 12.69
CA THR A 155 -2.64 -18.40 13.09
C THR A 155 -2.15 -17.80 14.42
N SER A 156 -1.01 -18.25 14.97
CA SER A 156 -0.60 -17.95 16.35
C SER A 156 0.61 -17.03 16.53
N ALA A 157 1.37 -16.65 15.49
CA ALA A 157 2.71 -16.07 15.74
C ALA A 157 2.86 -14.55 15.55
N LEU A 158 1.96 -13.84 14.88
CA LEU A 158 2.08 -12.38 14.74
C LEU A 158 1.39 -11.66 15.91
N ARG A 159 2.12 -10.88 16.72
CA ARG A 159 1.53 -10.10 17.84
C ARG A 159 1.46 -8.61 17.49
N THR A 160 0.37 -8.20 16.86
CA THR A 160 -0.03 -6.78 16.78
C THR A 160 -1.56 -6.67 16.88
N SER A 161 -2.04 -5.64 17.58
CA SER A 161 -3.47 -5.34 17.76
C SER A 161 -4.10 -4.61 16.56
N TYR A 162 -3.29 -4.26 15.56
CA TYR A 162 -3.71 -3.58 14.34
C TYR A 162 -3.80 -4.55 13.16
N TYR A 163 -4.96 -4.54 12.47
CA TYR A 163 -5.31 -5.30 11.26
C TYR A 163 -5.17 -6.83 11.38
N GLN A 164 -5.99 -7.44 12.25
CA GLN A 164 -6.03 -8.88 12.46
C GLN A 164 -6.32 -9.67 11.17
N GLY A 165 -7.22 -9.20 10.29
CA GLY A 165 -7.46 -9.80 8.96
C GLY A 165 -6.24 -9.75 8.03
N LEU A 166 -5.46 -8.67 8.04
CA LEU A 166 -4.23 -8.57 7.25
C LEU A 166 -3.16 -9.51 7.78
N LYS A 167 -2.98 -9.55 9.10
CA LYS A 167 -2.10 -10.51 9.78
C LYS A 167 -2.46 -11.95 9.38
N ASN A 168 -3.75 -12.28 9.43
CA ASN A 168 -4.26 -13.60 9.10
C ASN A 168 -4.00 -13.96 7.62
N ALA A 169 -4.01 -13.00 6.71
CA ALA A 169 -3.63 -13.21 5.31
C ALA A 169 -2.12 -13.36 5.10
N VAL A 170 -1.31 -12.56 5.81
CA VAL A 170 0.15 -12.45 5.63
C VAL A 170 0.91 -13.65 6.19
N GLU A 171 0.51 -14.18 7.36
CA GLU A 171 1.24 -15.27 8.02
C GLU A 171 1.35 -16.56 7.17
N PRO A 172 0.26 -17.01 6.50
CA PRO A 172 0.32 -18.15 5.57
C PRO A 172 1.18 -17.88 4.33
N VAL A 173 1.23 -16.64 3.82
CA VAL A 173 2.07 -16.24 2.67
C VAL A 173 3.53 -16.47 2.98
N PHE A 174 4.03 -15.89 4.07
CA PHE A 174 5.43 -16.00 4.47
C PHE A 174 5.87 -17.43 4.79
N ARG A 175 4.92 -18.31 5.12
CA ARG A 175 5.20 -19.73 5.44
C ARG A 175 4.92 -20.68 4.29
N SER A 176 4.49 -20.16 3.14
CA SER A 176 4.23 -20.97 1.95
C SER A 176 5.51 -21.64 1.42
N PRO A 177 5.41 -22.84 0.82
CA PRO A 177 6.55 -23.51 0.18
C PRO A 177 7.31 -22.60 -0.79
N LYS A 178 6.61 -21.83 -1.63
CA LYS A 178 7.24 -20.92 -2.59
C LYS A 178 8.10 -19.84 -1.94
N ILE A 179 7.64 -19.22 -0.86
CA ILE A 179 8.47 -18.23 -0.14
C ILE A 179 9.67 -18.92 0.56
N LYS A 180 9.49 -20.15 1.05
CA LYS A 180 10.61 -20.93 1.62
C LYS A 180 11.66 -21.32 0.57
N GLU A 181 11.24 -21.62 -0.66
CA GLU A 181 12.13 -21.95 -1.79
C GLU A 181 13.03 -20.78 -2.17
N LEU A 182 12.60 -19.53 -1.94
CA LEU A 182 13.43 -18.34 -2.18
C LEU A 182 14.61 -18.20 -1.19
N GLY A 183 14.67 -19.04 -0.15
CA GLY A 183 15.76 -19.07 0.83
C GLY A 183 15.81 -17.87 1.77
N THR A 184 16.82 -17.82 2.64
CA THR A 184 16.97 -16.76 3.67
C THR A 184 17.16 -15.37 3.05
N LYS A 185 17.80 -15.29 1.88
CA LYS A 185 18.07 -14.02 1.18
C LYS A 185 16.79 -13.27 0.79
N ALA A 186 15.73 -13.98 0.41
CA ALA A 186 14.47 -13.33 0.08
C ALA A 186 13.77 -12.77 1.32
N ARG A 187 13.93 -13.44 2.47
CA ARG A 187 13.46 -12.89 3.74
C ARG A 187 14.23 -11.62 4.10
N ASP A 188 15.55 -11.61 3.94
CA ASP A 188 16.38 -10.42 4.20
C ASP A 188 15.97 -9.24 3.29
N VAL A 189 15.68 -9.52 2.01
CA VAL A 189 15.15 -8.53 1.07
C VAL A 189 13.78 -8.01 1.51
N LEU A 190 12.86 -8.89 1.92
CA LEU A 190 11.52 -8.50 2.40
C LEU A 190 11.59 -7.70 3.71
N GLU A 191 12.49 -8.05 4.63
CA GLU A 191 12.74 -7.30 5.87
C GLU A 191 13.33 -5.92 5.58
N ALA A 192 14.26 -5.82 4.63
CA ALA A 192 14.78 -4.55 4.16
C ALA A 192 13.70 -3.72 3.46
N ILE A 193 12.86 -4.30 2.60
CA ILE A 193 11.72 -3.61 1.98
C ILE A 193 10.74 -3.11 3.05
N ALA A 194 10.43 -3.93 4.05
CA ALA A 194 9.53 -3.58 5.15
C ALA A 194 10.09 -2.46 6.05
N SER A 195 11.40 -2.20 6.01
CA SER A 195 12.03 -1.10 6.77
C SER A 195 11.80 0.27 6.14
N PHE A 196 11.37 0.34 4.87
CA PHE A 196 11.01 1.61 4.25
C PHE A 196 9.63 2.05 4.71
N ARG A 197 9.55 3.28 5.22
CA ARG A 197 8.30 3.90 5.68
C ARG A 197 7.32 4.15 4.53
N PHE A 198 7.84 4.24 3.31
CA PHE A 198 7.11 4.46 2.05
C PHE A 198 7.62 3.50 0.98
N GLY A 199 6.86 3.31 -0.10
CA GLY A 199 7.32 2.54 -1.25
C GLY A 199 8.68 3.04 -1.75
N ILE A 200 9.49 2.12 -2.28
CA ILE A 200 10.84 2.40 -2.78
C ILE A 200 10.90 2.13 -4.28
N GLY A 201 11.59 3.01 -5.02
CA GLY A 201 11.76 2.85 -6.46
C GLY A 201 12.64 1.64 -6.79
N GLU A 202 12.35 0.99 -7.91
CA GLU A 202 13.08 -0.21 -8.36
C GLU A 202 14.59 0.05 -8.48
N HIS A 203 15.00 1.18 -9.07
CA HIS A 203 16.41 1.56 -9.17
C HIS A 203 17.10 1.81 -7.82
N GLN A 204 16.35 2.25 -6.81
CA GLN A 204 16.88 2.44 -5.45
C GLN A 204 17.05 1.09 -4.75
N LEU A 205 16.09 0.17 -4.94
CA LEU A 205 16.22 -1.22 -4.49
C LEU A 205 17.41 -1.92 -5.14
N GLU A 206 17.56 -1.77 -6.46
CA GLU A 206 18.70 -2.31 -7.22
C GLU A 206 20.02 -1.81 -6.64
N GLY A 207 20.16 -0.50 -6.39
CA GLY A 207 21.37 0.06 -5.79
C GLY A 207 21.71 -0.52 -4.40
N ILE A 208 20.70 -0.78 -3.57
CA ILE A 208 20.86 -1.32 -2.22
C ILE A 208 21.31 -2.79 -2.26
N PHE A 209 20.71 -3.60 -3.12
CA PHE A 209 21.00 -5.04 -3.15
C PHE A 209 22.16 -5.41 -4.08
N HIS A 210 22.40 -4.68 -5.18
CA HIS A 210 23.57 -4.92 -6.05
C HIS A 210 24.90 -4.46 -5.42
N GLY A 211 24.88 -3.58 -4.42
CA GLY A 211 26.07 -3.17 -3.66
C GLY A 211 26.70 -4.28 -2.79
N THR A 212 26.05 -5.43 -2.63
CA THR A 212 26.52 -6.55 -1.80
C THR A 212 27.25 -7.66 -2.56
N GLY A 213 27.39 -7.55 -3.88
CA GLY A 213 28.01 -8.57 -4.74
C GLY A 213 29.54 -8.51 -4.90
N GLY A 214 30.25 -7.77 -4.04
CA GLY A 214 31.63 -7.36 -4.34
C GLY A 214 32.65 -7.49 -3.21
N VAL A 215 32.76 -8.63 -2.51
CA VAL A 215 34.03 -9.03 -1.85
C VAL A 215 34.17 -10.56 -1.84
N SER A 216 34.80 -11.11 -2.87
CA SER A 216 35.79 -12.20 -2.79
C SER A 216 36.25 -12.60 -4.20
N GLN A 217 37.07 -11.73 -4.79
CA GLN A 217 38.16 -12.19 -5.64
C GLN A 217 39.47 -11.70 -5.03
N GLY A 218 40.32 -12.64 -4.65
CA GLY A 218 41.59 -12.38 -3.99
C GLY A 218 42.25 -13.68 -3.57
N GLY A 219 42.36 -14.63 -4.51
CA GLY A 219 43.30 -15.73 -4.39
C GLY A 219 44.66 -15.28 -4.93
N SER A 220 45.67 -15.36 -4.10
CA SER A 220 47.02 -15.86 -4.40
C SER A 220 47.75 -16.07 -3.07
#